data_AF-A0AAE7TJF2-F1
#
_entry.id   AF-A0AAE7TJF2-F1
#
_cell.length_a   1.000
_cell.length_b   1.000
_cell.length_c   1.000
_cell.angle_alpha   90.00
_cell.angle_beta   90.00
_cell.angle_gamma   90.00
#
_symmetry.space_group_name_H-M   'P 1'
#
loop_
_entity.id
_entity.type
_entity.pdbx_description
1 polymer ?
#
loop_
_entity_poly.entity_id
_entity_poly.type
_entity_poly.pdbx_seq_one_letter_code
_entity_poly.pdbx_strand_id
1 'polypeptide(L)'
;MGQCYSYRQFCSLGPLPPRTPARPDPQVPKDYKLGPCAHGKIGAFYFYAEGSKDDPAFGFCEIELSVQRVAENRLRLELYCIADGYQSARGVGTSHPLKIAVLAGETVLGTTSWHFPDVICGHADPMHFAADIGLDDALFPRLDRVELSRTSGESAPCS
;
A
#
# COMPACT_ATOMS: atom_id res chain seq x y z
N MET A 1 19.06 12.92 -9.41
CA MET A 1 17.89 12.07 -9.11
C MET A 1 17.41 11.47 -10.42
N GLY A 2 17.06 10.19 -10.43
CA GLY A 2 16.47 9.50 -11.58
C GLY A 2 14.95 9.48 -11.47
N GLN A 3 14.27 9.65 -12.61
CA GLN A 3 12.82 9.46 -12.67
C GLN A 3 12.49 7.97 -12.73
N CYS A 4 11.39 7.59 -12.09
CA CYS A 4 10.91 6.22 -12.05
C CYS A 4 9.39 6.17 -12.25
N TYR A 5 8.86 4.97 -12.49
CA TYR A 5 7.43 4.75 -12.57
C TYR A 5 7.06 3.36 -12.03
N SER A 6 5.88 3.24 -11.46
CA SER A 6 5.28 1.95 -11.12
C SER A 6 4.20 1.55 -12.13
N TYR A 7 3.80 0.29 -12.11
CA TYR A 7 2.57 -0.16 -12.77
C TYR A 7 1.41 -0.17 -11.77
N ARG A 8 0.18 -0.05 -12.28
CA ARG A 8 -1.02 -0.27 -11.48
C ARG A 8 -1.02 -1.71 -10.94
N GLN A 9 -1.33 -1.88 -9.66
CA GLN A 9 -1.53 -3.18 -9.02
C GLN A 9 -2.81 -3.13 -8.17
N PHE A 10 -3.43 -4.27 -7.94
CA PHE A 10 -4.61 -4.35 -7.08
C PHE A 10 -4.69 -5.70 -6.38
N CYS A 11 -5.46 -5.76 -5.30
CA CYS A 11 -5.85 -7.00 -4.65
C CYS A 11 -7.36 -7.05 -4.46
N SER A 12 -7.93 -8.24 -4.59
CA SER A 12 -9.31 -8.48 -4.17
C SER A 12 -9.37 -8.52 -2.64
N LEU A 13 -10.46 -7.99 -2.11
CA LEU A 13 -10.76 -8.00 -0.69
C LEU A 13 -11.53 -9.27 -0.32
N GLY A 14 -11.10 -9.89 0.76
CA GLY A 14 -11.69 -11.10 1.33
C GLY A 14 -11.81 -11.02 2.85
N PRO A 15 -12.15 -12.14 3.51
CA PRO A 15 -12.23 -12.19 4.96
C PRO A 15 -10.85 -11.96 5.60
N LEU A 16 -10.85 -11.40 6.81
CA LEU A 16 -9.65 -11.28 7.62
C LEU A 16 -9.09 -12.69 7.93
N PRO A 17 -7.81 -12.99 7.64
CA PRO A 17 -7.22 -14.26 8.00
C PRO A 17 -7.10 -14.41 9.53
N PRO A 18 -7.02 -15.65 10.05
CA PRO A 18 -6.75 -15.88 11.47
C PRO A 18 -5.46 -15.18 11.90
N ARG A 19 -5.49 -14.49 13.05
CA ARG A 19 -4.29 -13.85 13.56
C ARG A 19 -3.28 -14.90 14.01
N THR A 20 -2.02 -14.72 13.62
CA THR A 20 -0.90 -15.57 14.06
C THR A 20 -0.24 -14.92 15.29
N PRO A 21 -0.41 -15.44 16.52
CA PRO A 21 0.07 -14.76 17.74
C PRO A 21 1.59 -14.61 17.83
N ALA A 22 2.34 -15.50 17.18
CA ALA A 22 3.80 -15.51 17.18
C ALA A 22 4.42 -14.85 15.93
N ARG A 23 3.63 -14.19 15.08
CA ARG A 23 4.19 -13.48 13.93
C ARG A 23 5.05 -12.31 14.44
N PRO A 24 6.30 -12.18 13.99
CA PRO A 24 7.17 -11.09 14.39
C PRO A 24 6.69 -9.74 13.82
N ASP A 25 6.11 -9.77 12.62
CA ASP A 25 5.65 -8.58 11.92
C ASP A 25 4.22 -8.16 12.30
N PRO A 26 3.91 -6.86 12.21
CA PRO A 26 2.55 -6.36 12.33
C PRO A 26 1.55 -7.10 11.43
N GLN A 27 0.32 -7.25 11.92
CA GLN A 27 -0.81 -7.78 11.16
C GLN A 27 -1.84 -6.66 11.02
N VAL A 28 -2.32 -6.44 9.81
CA VAL A 28 -3.36 -5.44 9.51
C VAL A 28 -4.76 -6.10 9.51
N PRO A 29 -5.79 -5.45 10.08
CA PRO A 29 -5.71 -4.20 10.83
C PRO A 29 -5.05 -4.41 12.19
N LYS A 30 -4.46 -3.35 12.74
CA LYS A 30 -3.85 -3.35 14.08
C LYS A 30 -4.88 -3.71 15.14
N ASP A 31 -6.09 -3.15 15.06
CA ASP A 31 -7.20 -3.47 15.96
C ASP A 31 -8.44 -3.95 15.19
N TYR A 32 -8.54 -5.27 15.01
CA TYR A 32 -9.66 -5.89 14.30
C TYR A 32 -11.02 -5.76 15.03
N LYS A 33 -11.05 -5.29 16.28
CA LYS A 33 -12.28 -5.20 17.07
C LYS A 33 -13.09 -3.94 16.80
N LEU A 34 -12.54 -2.97 16.07
CA LEU A 34 -13.19 -1.68 15.80
C LEU A 34 -14.46 -1.81 14.93
N GLY A 35 -14.56 -2.88 14.14
CA GLY A 35 -15.73 -3.14 13.30
C GLY A 35 -15.46 -4.14 12.18
N PRO A 36 -16.43 -4.35 11.28
CA PRO A 36 -16.29 -5.18 10.10
C PRO A 36 -15.04 -4.80 9.30
N CYS A 37 -14.31 -5.82 8.84
CA CYS A 37 -13.03 -5.66 8.18
C CYS A 37 -12.96 -6.57 6.95
N ALA A 38 -12.42 -6.03 5.86
CA ALA A 38 -12.01 -6.77 4.68
C ALA A 38 -10.48 -6.68 4.54
N HIS A 39 -9.86 -7.71 3.99
CA HIS A 39 -8.40 -7.85 3.92
C HIS A 39 -7.95 -8.29 2.53
N GLY A 40 -6.79 -7.81 2.07
CA GLY A 40 -6.19 -8.17 0.79
C GLY A 40 -4.67 -8.16 0.83
N LYS A 41 -4.03 -8.75 -0.19
CA LYS A 41 -2.56 -8.77 -0.33
C LYS A 41 -2.14 -8.43 -1.75
N ILE A 42 -1.12 -7.61 -1.89
CA ILE A 42 -0.40 -7.36 -3.15
C ILE A 42 1.01 -7.91 -2.98
N GLY A 43 1.45 -8.77 -3.91
CA GLY A 43 2.73 -9.47 -3.78
C GLY A 43 3.93 -8.52 -3.77
N ALA A 44 4.09 -7.73 -4.83
CA ALA A 44 5.13 -6.72 -4.92
C ALA A 44 4.66 -5.51 -5.75
N PHE A 45 5.23 -4.34 -5.46
CA PHE A 45 5.00 -3.09 -6.15
C PHE A 45 6.33 -2.36 -6.34
N TYR A 46 6.85 -2.36 -7.57
CA TYR A 46 8.16 -1.79 -7.88
C TYR A 46 8.06 -0.50 -8.69
N PHE A 47 9.07 0.36 -8.50
CA PHE A 47 9.35 1.52 -9.31
C PHE A 47 10.53 1.23 -10.23
N TYR A 48 10.30 1.29 -11.53
CA TYR A 48 11.28 1.03 -12.57
C TYR A 48 11.90 2.35 -13.03
N ALA A 49 13.20 2.36 -13.27
CA ALA A 49 13.88 3.54 -13.82
C ALA A 49 13.30 3.89 -15.20
N GLU A 50 13.08 5.18 -15.47
CA GLU A 50 12.58 5.61 -16.77
C GLU A 50 13.54 5.18 -17.89
N GLY A 51 13.00 4.50 -18.91
CA GLY A 51 13.81 3.93 -20.00
C GLY A 51 14.34 2.51 -19.75
N SER A 52 14.20 1.95 -18.54
CA SER A 52 14.38 0.52 -18.27
C SER A 52 13.02 -0.14 -17.99
N LYS A 53 12.80 -1.35 -18.53
CA LYS A 53 11.58 -2.12 -18.27
C LYS A 53 11.77 -3.19 -17.21
N ASP A 54 13.01 -3.58 -16.95
CA ASP A 54 13.34 -4.78 -16.19
C ASP A 54 14.20 -4.47 -14.94
N ASP A 55 14.68 -3.23 -14.77
CA ASP A 55 15.49 -2.83 -13.62
C ASP A 55 14.67 -2.01 -12.61
N PRO A 56 14.13 -2.64 -11.54
CA PRO A 56 13.54 -1.91 -10.43
C PRO A 56 14.62 -1.09 -9.69
N ALA A 57 14.31 0.17 -9.40
CA ALA A 57 15.15 1.02 -8.57
C ALA A 57 14.87 0.79 -7.07
N PHE A 58 13.59 0.58 -6.73
CA PHE A 58 13.12 0.26 -5.38
C PHE A 58 11.68 -0.27 -5.45
N GLY A 59 11.15 -0.78 -4.35
CA GLY A 59 9.74 -1.12 -4.26
C GLY A 59 9.27 -1.51 -2.87
N PHE A 60 8.12 -2.16 -2.86
CA PHE A 60 7.46 -2.70 -1.67
C PHE A 60 7.06 -4.14 -1.92
N CYS A 61 7.36 -5.01 -0.96
CA CYS A 61 7.07 -6.43 -0.99
C CYS A 61 6.10 -6.78 0.13
N GLU A 62 5.39 -7.89 -0.06
CA GLU A 62 4.48 -8.47 0.94
C GLU A 62 3.47 -7.46 1.48
N ILE A 63 2.87 -6.68 0.57
CA ILE A 63 1.94 -5.62 0.94
C ILE A 63 0.65 -6.26 1.45
N GLU A 64 0.41 -6.16 2.74
CA GLU A 64 -0.83 -6.54 3.40
C GLU A 64 -1.70 -5.30 3.61
N LEU A 65 -2.99 -5.44 3.33
CA LEU A 65 -3.95 -4.34 3.36
C LEU A 65 -5.20 -4.77 4.12
N SER A 66 -5.76 -3.83 4.88
CA SER A 66 -7.10 -3.98 5.46
C SER A 66 -7.92 -2.73 5.26
N VAL A 67 -9.22 -2.91 5.02
CA VAL A 67 -10.23 -1.85 5.01
C VAL A 67 -11.24 -2.18 6.09
N GLN A 68 -11.31 -1.33 7.12
CA GLN A 68 -12.12 -1.57 8.30
C GLN A 68 -13.08 -0.40 8.55
N ARG A 69 -14.33 -0.70 8.87
CA ARG A 69 -15.26 0.33 9.35
C ARG A 69 -14.90 0.66 10.81
N VAL A 70 -14.49 1.91 11.07
CA VAL A 70 -14.00 2.35 12.40
C VAL A 70 -14.95 3.31 13.10
N ALA A 71 -15.86 3.95 12.36
CA ALA A 71 -16.95 4.76 12.88
C ALA A 71 -18.07 4.88 11.83
N GLU A 72 -19.16 5.54 12.18
CA GLU A 72 -20.21 5.91 11.22
C GLU A 72 -19.62 6.72 10.06
N ASN A 73 -19.95 6.30 8.84
CA ASN A 73 -19.49 6.88 7.59
C ASN A 73 -17.96 7.01 7.45
N ARG A 74 -17.21 6.14 8.15
CA ARG A 74 -15.75 6.19 8.20
C ARG A 74 -15.13 4.82 8.12
N LEU A 75 -14.32 4.63 7.08
CA LEU A 75 -13.43 3.47 6.97
C LEU A 75 -11.99 3.89 7.28
N ARG A 76 -11.20 2.93 7.75
CA ARG A 76 -9.75 3.02 7.83
C ARG A 76 -9.14 2.05 6.85
N LEU A 77 -8.25 2.56 6.00
CA LEU A 77 -7.32 1.76 5.24
C LEU A 77 -6.02 1.65 6.04
N GLU A 78 -5.58 0.43 6.33
CA GLU A 78 -4.25 0.15 6.89
C GLU A 78 -3.44 -0.68 5.91
N LEU A 79 -2.15 -0.39 5.83
CA LEU A 79 -1.17 -1.04 4.97
C LEU A 79 0.04 -1.40 5.82
N TYR A 80 0.56 -2.60 5.63
CA TYR A 80 1.89 -3.02 6.06
C TYR A 80 2.64 -3.60 4.85
N CYS A 81 3.93 -3.28 4.72
CA CYS A 81 4.79 -3.86 3.69
C CYS A 81 6.26 -3.84 4.13
N ILE A 82 7.09 -4.54 3.37
CA ILE A 82 8.55 -4.40 3.45
C ILE A 82 9.01 -3.52 2.29
N ALA A 83 9.62 -2.39 2.60
CA ALA A 83 10.29 -1.58 1.60
C ALA A 83 11.60 -2.26 1.19
N ASP A 84 11.80 -2.41 -0.11
CA ASP A 84 12.92 -3.13 -0.72
C ASP A 84 13.73 -2.18 -1.60
N GLY A 85 14.87 -1.73 -1.10
CA GLY A 85 15.79 -0.86 -1.85
C GLY A 85 16.85 -1.66 -2.58
N TYR A 86 16.90 -1.53 -3.91
CA TYR A 86 17.94 -2.20 -4.70
C TYR A 86 19.31 -1.54 -4.46
N GLN A 87 20.39 -2.30 -4.68
CA GLN A 87 21.77 -1.92 -4.29
C GLN A 87 22.31 -0.64 -4.96
N SER A 88 21.63 -0.10 -5.96
CA SER A 88 22.12 1.03 -6.77
C SER A 88 21.44 2.36 -6.46
N ALA A 89 20.28 2.37 -5.79
CA ALA A 89 19.54 3.59 -5.51
C ALA A 89 18.61 3.50 -4.30
N ARG A 90 18.36 4.65 -3.66
CA ARG A 90 17.27 4.83 -2.70
C ARG A 90 16.03 5.40 -3.37
N GLY A 91 14.84 4.99 -2.92
CA GLY A 91 13.57 5.56 -3.35
C GLY A 91 13.21 6.81 -2.56
N VAL A 92 12.72 7.85 -3.23
CA VAL A 92 12.32 9.12 -2.58
C VAL A 92 10.80 9.19 -2.49
N GLY A 93 10.26 9.08 -1.27
CA GLY A 93 8.82 8.89 -1.05
C GLY A 93 8.03 10.16 -0.75
N THR A 94 8.71 11.30 -0.56
CA THR A 94 8.07 12.57 -0.20
C THR A 94 7.50 13.33 -1.41
N SER A 95 8.13 13.24 -2.58
CA SER A 95 7.74 14.02 -3.77
C SER A 95 6.56 13.43 -4.54
N HIS A 96 6.45 12.10 -4.60
CA HIS A 96 5.45 11.39 -5.42
C HIS A 96 4.68 10.39 -4.57
N PRO A 97 3.58 10.81 -3.91
CA PRO A 97 2.85 9.93 -3.01
C PRO A 97 2.17 8.79 -3.77
N LEU A 98 2.21 7.60 -3.17
CA LEU A 98 1.48 6.44 -3.67
C LEU A 98 -0.02 6.67 -3.51
N LYS A 99 -0.76 6.66 -4.62
CA LYS A 99 -2.22 6.79 -4.61
C LYS A 99 -2.86 5.43 -4.38
N ILE A 100 -3.73 5.36 -3.38
CA ILE A 100 -4.44 4.15 -2.98
C ILE A 100 -5.94 4.41 -3.11
N ALA A 101 -6.65 3.53 -3.81
CA ALA A 101 -8.08 3.61 -4.01
C ALA A 101 -8.80 2.37 -3.46
N VAL A 102 -9.97 2.59 -2.87
CA VAL A 102 -10.92 1.53 -2.48
C VAL A 102 -12.07 1.51 -3.48
N LEU A 103 -12.42 0.33 -4.01
CA LEU A 103 -13.35 0.22 -5.13
C LEU A 103 -14.45 -0.82 -4.91
N ALA A 104 -15.54 -0.61 -5.64
CA ALA A 104 -16.62 -1.56 -5.88
C ALA A 104 -16.82 -1.68 -7.39
N GLY A 105 -16.37 -2.78 -7.98
CA GLY A 105 -16.15 -2.94 -9.40
C GLY A 105 -15.24 -1.83 -9.92
N GLU A 106 -15.66 -1.16 -11.00
CA GLU A 106 -14.92 -0.02 -11.56
C GLU A 106 -15.18 1.31 -10.85
N THR A 107 -16.04 1.34 -9.83
CA THR A 107 -16.36 2.57 -9.11
C THR A 107 -15.38 2.81 -7.97
N VAL A 108 -14.67 3.95 -8.01
CA VAL A 108 -13.86 4.41 -6.89
C VAL A 108 -14.79 4.94 -5.80
N LEU A 109 -14.74 4.31 -4.63
CA LEU A 109 -15.54 4.71 -3.47
C LEU A 109 -14.78 5.65 -2.53
N GLY A 110 -13.45 5.63 -2.59
CA GLY A 110 -12.59 6.50 -1.79
C GLY A 110 -11.13 6.40 -2.19
N THR A 111 -10.35 7.42 -1.84
CA THR A 111 -8.93 7.50 -2.17
C THR A 111 -8.14 8.09 -1.02
N THR A 112 -6.88 7.68 -0.89
CA THR A 112 -5.89 8.29 -0.03
C THR A 112 -4.54 8.35 -0.73
N SER A 113 -3.59 9.09 -0.16
CA SER A 113 -2.24 9.26 -0.71
C SER A 113 -1.22 9.05 0.40
N TRP A 114 -0.24 8.18 0.14
CA TRP A 114 0.83 7.87 1.08
C TRP A 114 2.15 8.46 0.63
N HIS A 115 2.63 9.48 1.35
CA HIS A 115 4.02 9.94 1.28
C HIS A 115 4.86 9.00 2.14
N PHE A 116 5.46 7.99 1.51
CA PHE A 116 6.25 6.99 2.21
C PHE A 116 7.62 7.56 2.64
N PRO A 117 8.23 7.05 3.71
CA PRO A 117 9.63 7.34 4.02
C PRO A 117 10.54 6.90 2.88
N ASP A 118 11.71 7.50 2.75
CA ASP A 118 12.66 7.09 1.72
C ASP A 118 13.04 5.60 1.88
N VAL A 119 13.03 4.87 0.77
CA VAL A 119 13.40 3.44 0.73
C VAL A 119 14.91 3.34 0.66
N ILE A 120 15.53 2.75 1.67
CA ILE A 120 16.99 2.73 1.80
C ILE A 120 17.59 1.62 0.94
N CYS A 121 18.60 1.98 0.17
CA CYS A 121 19.38 1.11 -0.70
C CYS A 121 20.01 -0.06 0.07
N GLY A 122 19.77 -1.30 -0.37
CA GLY A 122 20.31 -2.51 0.26
C GLY A 122 19.63 -2.92 1.57
N HIS A 123 18.49 -2.30 1.90
CA HIS A 123 17.74 -2.56 3.12
C HIS A 123 16.35 -3.12 2.81
N ALA A 124 15.84 -3.89 3.77
CA ALA A 124 14.48 -4.41 3.82
C ALA A 124 13.81 -3.85 5.08
N ASP A 125 13.08 -2.74 4.95
CA ASP A 125 12.56 -1.99 6.10
C ASP A 125 11.04 -2.15 6.22
N PRO A 126 10.50 -2.52 7.39
CA PRO A 126 9.06 -2.59 7.58
C PRO A 126 8.45 -1.18 7.53
N MET A 127 7.44 -1.01 6.70
CA MET A 127 6.67 0.22 6.57
C MET A 127 5.20 -0.02 6.91
N HIS A 128 4.58 1.02 7.45
CA HIS A 128 3.16 1.02 7.77
C HIS A 128 2.52 2.33 7.33
N PHE A 129 1.25 2.26 6.96
CA PHE A 129 0.44 3.41 6.64
C PHE A 129 -1.00 3.19 7.10
N ALA A 130 -1.64 4.24 7.59
CA ALA A 130 -3.05 4.21 7.93
C ALA A 130 -3.70 5.56 7.57
N ALA A 131 -4.88 5.50 6.97
CA ALA A 131 -5.66 6.69 6.66
C ALA A 131 -7.16 6.41 6.84
N ASP A 132 -7.86 7.38 7.41
CA ASP A 132 -9.32 7.38 7.48
C ASP A 132 -9.89 7.98 6.19
N ILE A 133 -10.89 7.32 5.61
CA ILE A 133 -11.60 7.75 4.40
C ILE A 133 -13.09 7.86 4.74
N GLY A 134 -13.72 8.95 4.34
CA GLY A 134 -15.17 9.10 4.45
C GLY A 134 -15.87 8.20 3.42
N LEU A 135 -16.76 7.33 3.88
CA LEU A 135 -17.55 6.44 3.02
C LEU A 135 -18.88 6.13 3.70
N ASP A 136 -19.99 6.26 2.98
CA ASP A 136 -21.30 5.83 3.46
C ASP A 136 -21.27 4.35 3.88
N ASP A 137 -21.77 4.06 5.08
CA ASP A 137 -21.78 2.72 5.66
C ASP A 137 -22.51 1.68 4.77
N ALA A 138 -23.50 2.11 3.97
CA ALA A 138 -24.20 1.26 3.02
C ALA A 138 -23.32 0.81 1.84
N LEU A 139 -22.22 1.52 1.58
CA LEU A 139 -21.28 1.18 0.51
C LEU A 139 -20.18 0.23 0.99
N PHE A 140 -19.94 0.10 2.30
CA PHE A 140 -18.90 -0.78 2.84
C PHE A 140 -19.05 -2.25 2.36
N PRO A 141 -20.24 -2.87 2.38
CA PRO A 141 -20.40 -4.26 1.91
C PRO A 141 -20.17 -4.45 0.41
N ARG A 142 -20.07 -3.36 -0.37
CA ARG A 142 -19.84 -3.39 -1.82
C ARG A 142 -18.36 -3.36 -2.18
N LEU A 143 -17.47 -3.09 -1.22
CA LEU A 143 -16.03 -3.06 -1.45
C LEU A 143 -15.53 -4.43 -1.91
N ASP A 144 -14.79 -4.46 -3.01
CA ASP A 144 -14.25 -5.71 -3.56
C ASP A 144 -12.76 -5.68 -3.85
N ARG A 145 -12.13 -4.50 -3.94
CA ARG A 145 -10.69 -4.38 -4.19
C ARG A 145 -10.07 -3.12 -3.63
N VAL A 146 -8.76 -3.21 -3.38
CA VAL A 146 -7.88 -2.07 -3.16
C VAL A 146 -6.91 -1.99 -4.32
N GLU A 147 -6.70 -0.78 -4.84
CA GLU A 147 -5.79 -0.51 -5.93
C GLU A 147 -4.67 0.42 -5.49
N LEU A 148 -3.45 0.07 -5.89
CA LEU A 148 -2.31 0.97 -5.96
C LEU A 148 -2.20 1.50 -7.39
N SER A 149 -2.49 2.79 -7.56
CA SER A 149 -2.51 3.38 -8.90
C SER A 149 -1.11 3.52 -9.47
N ARG A 150 -1.04 3.57 -10.80
CA ARG A 150 0.18 3.94 -11.51
C ARG A 150 0.71 5.28 -10.97
N THR A 151 1.97 5.30 -10.53
CA THR A 151 2.57 6.45 -9.85
C THR A 151 3.95 6.73 -10.43
N SER A 152 4.27 7.99 -10.68
CA SER A 152 5.64 8.44 -10.91
C SER A 152 6.45 8.30 -9.62
N GLY A 153 7.76 8.20 -9.72
CA GLY A 153 8.63 8.11 -8.56
C GLY A 153 9.98 8.74 -8.85
N GLU A 154 10.78 8.86 -7.80
CA GLU A 154 12.14 9.37 -7.90
C GLU A 154 13.09 8.43 -7.17
N SER A 155 14.26 8.23 -7.75
CA SER A 155 15.37 7.54 -7.12
C SER A 155 16.59 8.46 -7.00
N ALA A 156 17.40 8.21 -5.98
CA ALA A 156 18.65 8.93 -5.76
C ALA A 156 19.79 7.93 -5.51
N PRO A 157 21.04 8.29 -5.83
CA PRO A 157 22.19 7.46 -5.46
C PRO A 157 22.21 7.17 -3.95
N CYS A 158 22.72 6.00 -3.58
CA CYS A 158 22.99 5.65 -2.19
C CYS A 158 24.11 6.58 -1.68
N SER A 159 23.89 7.26 -0.54
CA SER A 159 24.84 8.19 0.08
C SER A 159 25.13 7.80 1.51
#